data_AF-A0A9K3LA72-F1
#
_entry.id   AF-A0A9K3LA72-F1
#
_cell.length_a   1.000
_cell.length_b   1.000
_cell.length_c   1.000
_cell.angle_alpha   90.00
_cell.angle_beta   90.00
_cell.angle_gamma   90.00
#
_symmetry.space_group_name_H-M   'P 1'
#
loop_
_entity.id
_entity.type
_entity.pdbx_description
1 polymer ?
#
loop_
_entity_poly.entity_id
_entity_poly.type
_entity_poly.pdbx_seq_one_letter_code
_entity_poly.pdbx_strand_id
1 'polypeptide(L)'
;MSSNNNNQKNHNKKRPNNNKYQGGSRSKKDKKATNTWRRDFKNNSGDDNEDGKNSTTPHAGSFANPAMREQFGVVIDEELLNMSKNNDKDEADTSQTNNGDDNDNNDTNDKKPKKKVAMLLGFLGTNYGGFQVNEGQRTLQAEIELALLRCGMLSASNFGFPFKYGWSSSARTDKGVHAAAQVCSCKVELDENEWNEEHLEQARRRLNEALPSDIRVLDMDRVTRKFCAKTQRDRVRYQYMIPAFLLHSDWKGLLTENNVDMSVTCRDDGGDLKRPINDDDIKKLQQSLEGYRSTDESRKALKDALRRYEGTNFYHNFTRGLTPGQAQAQRYIESFIVQDPIVVENVEWIPTQVLGQSFLLHQIRKMIGVAVDVARGAIPLSIMDNALSKTHAMVIDVAPAQGLFLEMSYFGGYNTRKKQQNQDLNDLDWIRDGPANDRWSAFRDVVRSHIVQEEREQGNFLQYIYRHELVFDVRKEYGLDGNISTDATEHVTSNTENEASSKDG
;
A
#
# COMPACT_ATOMS: atom_id res chain seq x y z
N MET A 1 -9.08 76.30 -35.36
CA MET A 1 -10.53 76.12 -35.14
C MET A 1 -10.72 75.35 -33.85
N SER A 2 -11.28 76.03 -32.86
CA SER A 2 -11.42 75.57 -31.48
C SER A 2 -12.55 74.55 -31.34
N SER A 3 -12.37 73.54 -30.49
CA SER A 3 -13.24 73.28 -29.32
C SER A 3 -12.84 72.01 -28.56
N ASN A 4 -12.64 72.21 -27.25
CA ASN A 4 -12.76 71.33 -26.08
C ASN A 4 -12.76 69.80 -26.21
N ASN A 5 -11.94 69.16 -25.37
CA ASN A 5 -12.30 67.90 -24.74
C ASN A 5 -11.84 67.87 -23.28
N ASN A 6 -12.76 67.59 -22.36
CA ASN A 6 -12.57 67.65 -20.91
C ASN A 6 -12.97 66.32 -20.27
N ASN A 7 -12.04 65.78 -19.48
CA ASN A 7 -12.12 64.85 -18.35
C ASN A 7 -13.02 63.58 -18.34
N GLN A 8 -12.28 62.46 -18.32
CA GLN A 8 -12.45 61.19 -17.60
C GLN A 8 -13.60 61.01 -16.60
N LYS A 9 -14.30 59.87 -16.73
CA LYS A 9 -14.65 58.95 -15.62
C LYS A 9 -14.74 57.51 -16.11
N ASN A 10 -14.05 56.62 -15.40
CA ASN A 10 -13.94 55.18 -15.61
C ASN A 10 -15.30 54.45 -15.44
N HIS A 11 -15.66 53.58 -16.39
CA HIS A 11 -16.68 52.54 -16.19
C HIS A 11 -16.10 51.15 -16.39
N ASN A 12 -16.02 50.42 -15.27
CA ASN A 12 -15.69 49.01 -15.17
C ASN A 12 -16.94 48.19 -15.50
N LYS A 13 -16.99 47.48 -16.64
CA LYS A 13 -18.08 46.55 -17.00
C LYS A 13 -17.64 45.09 -16.79
N LYS A 14 -18.12 44.50 -15.69
CA LYS A 14 -18.12 43.05 -15.43
C LYS A 14 -19.07 42.35 -16.42
N ARG A 15 -18.61 41.26 -17.05
CA ARG A 15 -19.44 40.30 -17.79
C ARG A 15 -20.14 39.34 -16.82
N PRO A 16 -21.37 38.85 -17.13
CA PRO A 16 -22.22 38.16 -16.19
C PRO A 16 -21.90 36.66 -16.09
N ASN A 17 -21.95 36.16 -14.85
CA ASN A 17 -21.76 34.76 -14.48
C ASN A 17 -23.13 34.06 -14.54
N ASN A 18 -23.31 33.15 -15.51
CA ASN A 18 -24.50 32.32 -15.65
C ASN A 18 -24.16 30.90 -15.18
N ASN A 19 -24.53 30.57 -13.94
CA ASN A 19 -24.77 29.18 -13.53
C ASN A 19 -25.84 29.18 -12.43
N LYS A 20 -27.10 29.17 -12.87
CA LYS A 20 -28.26 28.88 -12.02
C LYS A 20 -28.31 27.37 -11.80
N TYR A 21 -27.85 26.91 -10.64
CA TYR A 21 -28.29 25.63 -10.09
C TYR A 21 -29.70 25.82 -9.51
N GLN A 22 -30.70 25.23 -10.17
CA GLN A 22 -32.05 25.13 -9.63
C GLN A 22 -32.05 24.20 -8.41
N GLY A 23 -32.47 24.74 -7.27
CA GLY A 23 -32.70 24.00 -6.04
C GLY A 23 -33.93 23.11 -6.18
N GLY A 24 -33.72 21.80 -6.23
CA GLY A 24 -34.74 20.79 -5.96
C GLY A 24 -34.74 20.45 -4.47
N SER A 25 -35.81 20.81 -3.76
CA SER A 25 -36.05 20.39 -2.39
C SER A 25 -36.19 18.86 -2.32
N ARG A 26 -35.21 18.17 -1.73
CA ARG A 26 -35.36 16.77 -1.32
C ARG A 26 -35.54 16.71 0.19
N SER A 27 -36.61 16.04 0.60
CA SER A 27 -37.04 15.90 1.98
C SER A 27 -35.97 15.25 2.87
N LYS A 28 -35.94 15.68 4.14
CA LYS A 28 -35.21 15.05 5.23
C LYS A 28 -35.73 13.61 5.39
N LYS A 29 -35.00 12.63 4.85
CA LYS A 29 -35.07 11.22 5.26
C LYS A 29 -33.68 10.82 5.74
N ASP A 30 -33.66 10.25 6.95
CA ASP A 30 -32.49 9.90 7.73
C ASP A 30 -31.44 9.13 6.92
N LYS A 31 -30.32 9.80 6.61
CA LYS A 31 -29.07 9.09 6.28
C LYS A 31 -28.47 8.60 7.59
N LYS A 32 -28.99 7.48 8.10
CA LYS A 32 -28.20 6.60 8.98
C LYS A 32 -26.92 6.27 8.22
N ALA A 33 -25.78 6.79 8.68
CA ALA A 33 -24.47 6.39 8.22
C ALA A 33 -24.34 4.88 8.46
N THR A 34 -24.58 4.08 7.43
CA THR A 34 -24.35 2.64 7.47
C THR A 34 -22.84 2.44 7.47
N ASN A 35 -22.28 2.09 8.63
CA ASN A 35 -20.87 1.72 8.79
C ASN A 35 -20.52 0.57 7.86
N THR A 36 -19.98 0.88 6.68
CA THR A 36 -19.58 -0.10 5.66
C THR A 36 -18.41 -0.98 6.10
N TRP A 37 -17.62 -0.57 7.10
CA TRP A 37 -16.55 -1.43 7.65
C TRP A 37 -17.08 -2.72 8.27
N ARG A 38 -18.35 -2.77 8.74
CA ARG A 38 -18.93 -3.97 9.36
C ARG A 38 -19.27 -5.06 8.34
N ARG A 39 -19.46 -4.70 7.05
CA ARG A 39 -19.77 -5.67 5.99
C ARG A 39 -18.51 -6.28 5.37
N ASP A 40 -17.43 -5.52 5.26
CA ASP A 40 -16.18 -6.04 4.69
C ASP A 40 -15.48 -7.07 5.58
N PHE A 41 -15.79 -7.10 6.89
CA PHE A 41 -15.39 -8.20 7.78
C PHE A 41 -16.19 -9.49 7.52
N LYS A 42 -17.41 -9.41 6.97
CA LYS A 42 -18.26 -10.58 6.64
C LYS A 42 -17.87 -11.26 5.32
N ASN A 43 -17.28 -10.54 4.37
CA ASN A 43 -17.08 -11.04 3.01
C ASN A 43 -15.66 -11.55 2.71
N ASN A 44 -14.75 -11.56 3.69
CA ASN A 44 -13.33 -11.77 3.43
C ASN A 44 -12.63 -12.71 4.44
N SER A 45 -13.40 -13.34 5.32
CA SER A 45 -13.11 -14.67 5.84
C SER A 45 -13.53 -15.66 4.75
N GLY A 46 -12.68 -16.61 4.38
CA GLY A 46 -13.11 -17.79 3.61
C GLY A 46 -14.01 -18.72 4.43
N ASP A 47 -14.89 -18.13 5.23
CA ASP A 47 -15.82 -18.78 6.13
C ASP A 47 -17.14 -18.04 5.92
N ASP A 48 -18.04 -18.69 5.17
CA ASP A 48 -19.42 -18.28 4.88
C ASP A 48 -20.29 -18.34 6.15
N ASN A 49 -19.79 -17.82 7.27
CA ASN A 49 -20.52 -17.70 8.50
C ASN A 49 -20.76 -16.21 8.79
N GLU A 50 -22.01 -15.81 8.57
CA GLU A 50 -22.59 -14.66 9.26
C GLU A 50 -22.35 -14.85 10.77
N ASP A 51 -21.31 -14.20 11.32
CA ASP A 51 -21.20 -13.73 12.72
C ASP A 51 -19.75 -13.62 13.22
N GLY A 52 -18.92 -12.80 12.58
CA GLY A 52 -17.59 -12.41 13.09
C GLY A 52 -17.60 -11.65 14.44
N LYS A 53 -18.75 -11.53 15.11
CA LYS A 53 -18.87 -11.00 16.49
C LYS A 53 -18.95 -12.08 17.56
N ASN A 54 -19.29 -13.31 17.18
CA ASN A 54 -19.46 -14.45 18.10
C ASN A 54 -18.40 -15.54 17.87
N SER A 55 -17.42 -15.32 16.99
CA SER A 55 -16.31 -16.25 16.83
C SER A 55 -15.53 -16.34 18.15
N THR A 56 -15.51 -17.54 18.70
CA THR A 56 -14.76 -17.92 19.91
C THR A 56 -13.31 -18.32 19.57
N THR A 57 -13.00 -18.45 18.28
CA THR A 57 -11.70 -18.89 17.78
C THR A 57 -10.88 -17.71 17.25
N PRO A 58 -9.59 -17.59 17.61
CA PRO A 58 -8.73 -16.57 17.04
C PRO A 58 -8.59 -16.72 15.52
N HIS A 59 -8.25 -15.63 14.83
CA HIS A 59 -8.00 -15.67 13.39
C HIS A 59 -6.91 -16.70 13.03
N ALA A 60 -7.15 -17.56 12.03
CA ALA A 60 -6.28 -18.67 11.70
C ALA A 60 -4.81 -18.27 11.41
N GLY A 61 -4.61 -17.12 10.76
CA GLY A 61 -3.29 -16.52 10.50
C GLY A 61 -2.69 -15.65 11.63
N SER A 62 -3.29 -15.59 12.81
CA SER A 62 -2.72 -14.88 13.98
C SER A 62 -1.81 -15.79 14.78
N PHE A 63 -0.82 -15.24 15.48
CA PHE A 63 -0.02 -15.98 16.47
C PHE A 63 -0.79 -16.34 17.74
N ALA A 64 -2.06 -15.93 17.88
CA ALA A 64 -2.97 -16.52 18.85
C ALA A 64 -3.28 -17.99 18.54
N ASN A 65 -3.22 -18.39 17.27
CA ASN A 65 -3.33 -19.78 16.83
C ASN A 65 -2.03 -20.55 17.17
N PRO A 66 -2.08 -21.64 17.97
CA PRO A 66 -0.91 -22.46 18.28
C PRO A 66 -0.18 -23.00 17.04
N ALA A 67 -0.91 -23.37 15.98
CA ALA A 67 -0.30 -23.90 14.75
C ALA A 67 0.60 -22.87 14.05
N MET A 68 0.18 -21.60 14.03
CA MET A 68 1.02 -20.51 13.50
C MET A 68 2.25 -20.29 14.37
N ARG A 69 2.14 -20.45 15.70
CA ARG A 69 3.29 -20.31 16.59
C ARG A 69 4.31 -21.41 16.38
N GLU A 70 3.86 -22.65 16.29
CA GLU A 70 4.71 -23.80 16.00
C GLU A 70 5.40 -23.64 14.63
N GLN A 71 4.64 -23.30 13.59
CA GLN A 71 5.17 -23.13 12.24
C GLN A 71 6.27 -22.07 12.15
N PHE A 72 6.15 -20.96 12.87
CA PHE A 72 7.09 -19.83 12.79
C PHE A 72 8.00 -19.69 14.01
N GLY A 73 8.04 -20.69 14.90
CA GLY A 73 8.88 -20.69 16.10
C GLY A 73 8.58 -19.53 17.06
N VAL A 74 7.33 -19.08 17.13
CA VAL A 74 6.92 -17.96 17.99
C VAL A 74 6.66 -18.44 19.41
N VAL A 75 7.52 -18.03 20.33
CA VAL A 75 7.32 -18.26 21.77
C VAL A 75 6.60 -17.06 22.40
N ILE A 76 5.55 -17.37 23.16
CA ILE A 76 4.81 -16.40 23.98
C ILE A 76 4.87 -16.89 25.42
N ASP A 77 5.13 -15.98 26.34
CA ASP A 77 5.06 -16.28 27.77
C ASP A 77 3.63 -16.73 28.14
N GLU A 78 3.51 -17.91 28.75
CA GLU A 78 2.22 -18.48 29.17
C GLU A 78 1.53 -17.59 30.21
N GLU A 79 2.27 -16.82 31.01
CA GLU A 79 1.69 -15.86 31.95
C GLU A 79 0.93 -14.76 31.19
N LEU A 80 1.47 -14.26 30.08
CA LEU A 80 0.81 -13.24 29.24
C LEU A 80 -0.52 -13.75 28.67
N LEU A 81 -0.57 -15.03 28.27
CA LEU A 81 -1.80 -15.65 27.76
C LEU A 81 -2.83 -15.93 28.87
N ASN A 82 -2.36 -16.21 30.09
CA ASN A 82 -3.21 -16.57 31.22
C ASN A 82 -3.68 -15.38 32.07
N MET A 83 -3.09 -14.19 31.95
CA MET A 83 -3.55 -12.95 32.62
C MET A 83 -5.03 -12.62 32.38
N SER A 84 -5.66 -13.12 31.32
CA SER A 84 -7.11 -12.96 31.07
C SER A 84 -7.99 -13.81 31.99
N LYS A 85 -7.54 -14.99 32.43
CA LYS A 85 -8.39 -15.98 33.11
C LYS A 85 -8.78 -15.56 34.53
N ASN A 86 -8.08 -14.60 35.13
CA ASN A 86 -8.42 -14.07 36.45
C ASN A 86 -9.38 -12.88 36.39
N ASN A 87 -9.45 -12.15 35.27
CA ASN A 87 -10.33 -10.99 35.12
C ASN A 87 -11.69 -11.33 34.48
N ASP A 88 -11.81 -12.48 33.80
CA ASP A 88 -13.05 -12.91 33.13
C ASP A 88 -13.99 -13.72 34.04
N LYS A 89 -13.56 -14.14 35.25
CA LYS A 89 -14.44 -14.82 36.22
C LYS A 89 -15.51 -13.89 36.81
N ASP A 90 -15.29 -12.58 36.79
CA ASP A 90 -16.23 -11.60 37.31
C ASP A 90 -17.30 -11.16 36.28
N GLU A 91 -17.14 -11.52 35.00
CA GLU A 91 -18.13 -11.21 33.95
C GLU A 91 -19.27 -12.24 33.85
N ALA A 92 -19.16 -13.40 34.50
CA ALA A 92 -20.18 -14.46 34.44
C ALA A 92 -21.29 -14.37 35.51
N ASP A 93 -21.18 -13.49 36.51
CA ASP A 93 -22.14 -13.47 37.65
C ASP A 93 -22.94 -12.15 37.82
N THR A 94 -22.85 -11.21 36.88
CA THR A 94 -23.67 -9.99 36.90
C THR A 94 -24.78 -10.03 35.86
N SER A 95 -25.66 -11.02 36.01
CA SER A 95 -26.99 -10.96 35.43
C SER A 95 -28.04 -11.46 36.40
N GLN A 96 -28.22 -10.78 37.54
CA GLN A 96 -29.51 -10.65 38.20
C GLN A 96 -29.52 -9.59 39.32
N THR A 97 -30.62 -8.83 39.34
CA THR A 97 -31.17 -7.98 40.43
C THR A 97 -30.55 -6.59 40.69
N ASN A 98 -31.36 -5.56 40.36
CA ASN A 98 -31.35 -4.24 40.99
C ASN A 98 -32.09 -4.30 42.33
N ASN A 99 -31.48 -3.75 43.40
CA ASN A 99 -32.06 -2.79 44.35
C ASN A 99 -31.24 -2.74 45.65
N GLY A 100 -30.90 -1.52 46.12
CA GLY A 100 -30.72 -1.23 47.56
C GLY A 100 -29.31 -0.85 48.02
N ASP A 101 -29.27 0.31 48.68
CA ASP A 101 -28.22 1.04 49.40
C ASP A 101 -27.11 0.29 50.19
N ASP A 102 -26.01 1.07 50.32
CA ASP A 102 -25.03 1.19 51.40
C ASP A 102 -23.84 0.21 51.57
N ASN A 103 -22.68 0.89 51.66
CA ASN A 103 -21.42 0.60 52.33
C ASN A 103 -20.32 -0.23 51.64
N ASP A 104 -19.18 0.47 51.53
CA ASP A 104 -17.79 0.00 51.59
C ASP A 104 -17.46 -1.35 50.98
N ASN A 105 -16.85 -1.30 49.79
CA ASN A 105 -15.60 -2.01 49.54
C ASN A 105 -14.83 -1.32 48.40
N ASN A 106 -13.67 -0.76 48.75
CA ASN A 106 -12.60 -0.39 47.83
C ASN A 106 -12.00 -1.67 47.24
N ASP A 107 -12.53 -2.13 46.11
CA ASP A 107 -11.80 -2.96 45.17
C ASP A 107 -11.79 -2.24 43.81
N THR A 108 -10.76 -1.41 43.63
CA THR A 108 -10.49 -0.75 42.37
C THR A 108 -10.13 -1.80 41.33
N ASN A 109 -11.09 -2.14 40.48
CA ASN A 109 -10.88 -2.98 39.31
C ASN A 109 -9.86 -2.27 38.38
N ASP A 110 -8.61 -2.73 38.40
CA ASP A 110 -7.42 -2.21 37.68
C ASP A 110 -7.51 -2.36 36.14
N LYS A 111 -8.69 -2.09 35.55
CA LYS A 111 -8.89 -2.15 34.09
C LYS A 111 -8.31 -0.90 33.44
N LYS A 112 -7.16 -1.07 32.76
CA LYS A 112 -6.53 -0.02 31.95
C LYS A 112 -7.52 0.56 30.93
N PRO A 113 -7.65 1.89 30.81
CA PRO A 113 -8.53 2.50 29.83
C PRO A 113 -8.09 2.18 28.40
N LYS A 114 -9.06 1.77 27.58
CA LYS A 114 -8.84 1.43 26.17
C LYS A 114 -9.15 2.60 25.25
N LYS A 115 -8.12 3.29 24.72
CA LYS A 115 -8.31 4.44 23.80
C LYS A 115 -7.77 4.13 22.40
N LYS A 116 -8.32 4.81 21.39
CA LYS A 116 -8.01 4.59 19.97
C LYS A 116 -6.76 5.39 19.60
N VAL A 117 -5.81 4.75 18.94
CA VAL A 117 -4.58 5.34 18.42
C VAL A 117 -4.46 5.15 16.90
N ALA A 118 -3.67 6.01 16.28
CA ALA A 118 -3.07 5.79 14.97
C ALA A 118 -1.56 5.55 15.16
N MET A 119 -1.02 4.56 14.46
CA MET A 119 0.40 4.22 14.45
C MET A 119 0.92 4.41 13.03
N LEU A 120 1.96 5.22 12.88
CA LEU A 120 2.75 5.31 11.66
C LEU A 120 3.80 4.21 11.66
N LEU A 121 3.80 3.38 10.63
CA LEU A 121 4.63 2.19 10.52
C LEU A 121 5.53 2.28 9.28
N GLY A 122 6.80 1.94 9.46
CA GLY A 122 7.73 1.58 8.39
C GLY A 122 8.03 0.08 8.47
N PHE A 123 8.12 -0.60 7.33
CA PHE A 123 8.55 -2.00 7.29
C PHE A 123 9.21 -2.40 5.96
N LEU A 124 10.04 -3.45 6.04
CA LEU A 124 10.55 -4.19 4.88
C LEU A 124 9.66 -5.42 4.66
N GLY A 125 9.05 -5.55 3.47
CA GLY A 125 8.04 -6.57 3.19
C GLY A 125 8.59 -7.95 2.81
N THR A 126 9.90 -8.08 2.59
CA THR A 126 10.57 -9.25 1.99
C THR A 126 10.25 -10.55 2.71
N ASN A 127 10.26 -10.54 4.04
CA ASN A 127 10.09 -11.73 4.88
C ASN A 127 8.62 -12.08 5.19
N TYR A 128 7.67 -11.38 4.56
CA TYR A 128 6.25 -11.45 4.94
C TYR A 128 5.36 -11.79 3.74
N GLY A 129 4.34 -12.62 3.99
CA GLY A 129 3.26 -12.97 3.06
C GLY A 129 2.27 -11.83 2.79
N GLY A 130 2.68 -10.57 2.97
CA GLY A 130 1.85 -9.37 2.88
C GLY A 130 1.49 -8.77 4.24
N PHE A 131 0.64 -7.75 4.20
CA PHE A 131 0.30 -6.97 5.40
C PHE A 131 -0.72 -7.65 6.32
N GLN A 132 -1.85 -8.07 5.75
CA GLN A 132 -2.99 -8.58 6.50
C GLN A 132 -2.78 -10.05 6.87
N VAL A 133 -3.25 -10.45 8.06
CA VAL A 133 -3.24 -11.85 8.52
C VAL A 133 -3.88 -12.79 7.49
N ASN A 134 -3.17 -13.88 7.19
CA ASN A 134 -3.63 -14.98 6.34
C ASN A 134 -3.08 -16.30 6.90
N GLU A 135 -3.84 -17.39 6.76
CA GLU A 135 -3.44 -18.70 7.29
C GLU A 135 -2.16 -19.21 6.62
N GLY A 136 -1.29 -19.84 7.40
CA GLY A 136 -0.04 -20.45 6.94
C GLY A 136 1.05 -19.46 6.49
N GLN A 137 0.83 -18.15 6.62
CA GLN A 137 1.76 -17.10 6.20
C GLN A 137 2.16 -16.19 7.37
N ARG A 138 3.45 -15.92 7.51
CA ARG A 138 3.95 -14.88 8.42
C ARG A 138 3.59 -13.51 7.86
N THR A 139 2.90 -12.66 8.63
CA THR A 139 2.37 -11.37 8.13
C THR A 139 2.73 -10.23 9.07
N LEU A 140 2.81 -9.01 8.52
CA LEU A 140 3.13 -7.81 9.30
C LEU A 140 2.10 -7.54 10.41
N GLN A 141 0.81 -7.74 10.13
CA GLN A 141 -0.23 -7.59 11.14
C GLN A 141 -0.07 -8.58 12.30
N ALA A 142 0.32 -9.84 12.04
CA ALA A 142 0.53 -10.82 13.10
C ALA A 142 1.69 -10.44 14.02
N GLU A 143 2.79 -9.92 13.46
CA GLU A 143 3.93 -9.40 14.24
C GLU A 143 3.57 -8.18 15.08
N ILE A 144 2.83 -7.23 14.50
CA ILE A 144 2.39 -6.03 15.23
C ILE A 144 1.41 -6.40 16.35
N GLU A 145 0.49 -7.33 16.09
CA GLU A 145 -0.44 -7.84 17.10
C GLU A 145 0.30 -8.54 18.25
N LEU A 146 1.30 -9.36 17.94
CA LEU A 146 2.16 -10.01 18.94
C LEU A 146 2.97 -9.00 19.76
N ALA A 147 3.53 -7.99 19.12
CA ALA A 147 4.29 -6.95 19.80
C ALA A 147 3.40 -6.14 20.75
N LEU A 148 2.16 -5.80 20.34
CA LEU A 148 1.16 -5.15 21.20
C LEU A 148 0.80 -5.99 22.42
N LEU A 149 0.69 -7.32 22.29
CA LEU A 149 0.50 -8.23 23.42
C LEU A 149 1.71 -8.19 24.36
N ARG A 150 2.92 -8.35 23.81
CA ARG A 150 4.17 -8.42 24.59
C ARG A 150 4.45 -7.16 25.41
N CYS A 151 4.10 -5.98 24.90
CA CYS A 151 4.27 -4.73 25.63
C CYS A 151 3.08 -4.34 26.53
N GLY A 152 2.09 -5.23 26.70
CA GLY A 152 0.94 -5.00 27.57
C GLY A 152 -0.09 -4.01 27.02
N MET A 153 -0.03 -3.70 25.72
CA MET A 153 -0.94 -2.76 25.05
C MET A 153 -2.17 -3.44 24.43
N LEU A 154 -2.23 -4.78 24.46
CA LEU A 154 -3.34 -5.61 24.01
C LEU A 154 -3.56 -6.77 24.98
N SER A 155 -4.74 -6.87 25.59
CA SER A 155 -5.08 -8.00 26.45
C SER A 155 -5.10 -9.34 25.71
N ALA A 156 -4.81 -10.44 26.41
CA ALA A 156 -4.90 -11.79 25.87
C ALA A 156 -6.30 -12.14 25.36
N SER A 157 -7.38 -11.66 26.00
CA SER A 157 -8.76 -11.81 25.50
C SER A 157 -9.03 -11.16 24.14
N ASN A 158 -8.21 -10.18 23.74
CA ASN A 158 -8.28 -9.48 22.47
C ASN A 158 -7.30 -10.02 21.42
N PHE A 159 -6.29 -10.79 21.84
CA PHE A 159 -5.23 -11.32 20.98
C PHE A 159 -5.79 -12.31 19.95
N GLY A 160 -5.54 -12.04 18.66
CA GLY A 160 -6.07 -12.81 17.54
C GLY A 160 -7.51 -12.48 17.16
N PHE A 161 -8.12 -11.46 17.78
CA PHE A 161 -9.47 -10.98 17.46
C PHE A 161 -9.45 -9.50 17.01
N PRO A 162 -9.01 -9.19 15.77
CA PRO A 162 -8.89 -7.83 15.24
C PRO A 162 -10.12 -6.93 15.41
N PHE A 163 -11.32 -7.51 15.43
CA PHE A 163 -12.56 -6.77 15.64
C PHE A 163 -12.71 -6.24 17.08
N LYS A 164 -12.17 -6.91 18.10
CA LYS A 164 -12.30 -6.49 19.51
C LYS A 164 -11.48 -5.25 19.83
N TYR A 165 -10.30 -5.12 19.22
CA TYR A 165 -9.47 -3.90 19.32
C TYR A 165 -9.66 -2.96 18.11
N GLY A 166 -10.52 -3.31 17.16
CA GLY A 166 -10.94 -2.46 16.06
C GLY A 166 -9.81 -2.10 15.10
N TRP A 167 -9.02 -3.08 14.68
CA TRP A 167 -7.92 -2.91 13.72
C TRP A 167 -8.38 -2.33 12.38
N SER A 168 -7.55 -1.47 11.78
CA SER A 168 -7.68 -0.97 10.42
C SER A 168 -6.31 -0.52 9.89
N SER A 169 -6.04 -0.70 8.60
CA SER A 169 -4.84 -0.18 7.93
C SER A 169 -5.20 0.77 6.78
N SER A 170 -4.34 1.74 6.48
CA SER A 170 -4.54 2.72 5.41
C SER A 170 -4.31 2.14 4.03
N ALA A 171 -3.42 1.15 3.90
CA ALA A 171 -3.20 0.39 2.67
C ALA A 171 -3.14 -1.13 2.95
N ARG A 172 -3.37 -1.92 1.90
CA ARG A 172 -2.99 -3.33 1.84
C ARG A 172 -1.82 -3.40 0.88
N THR A 173 -0.68 -3.88 1.37
CA THR A 173 0.50 -4.12 0.52
C THR A 173 0.55 -5.60 0.15
N ASP A 174 0.87 -5.89 -1.11
CA ASP A 174 1.06 -7.25 -1.61
C ASP A 174 2.32 -7.87 -0.97
N LYS A 175 2.51 -9.19 -1.16
CA LYS A 175 3.71 -9.90 -0.73
C LYS A 175 4.98 -9.21 -1.25
N GLY A 176 5.96 -9.02 -0.38
CA GLY A 176 7.25 -8.40 -0.72
C GLY A 176 7.25 -6.87 -0.83
N VAL A 177 6.08 -6.20 -0.83
CA VAL A 177 6.02 -4.74 -0.94
C VAL A 177 6.38 -4.07 0.39
N HIS A 178 7.27 -3.08 0.35
CA HIS A 178 7.72 -2.31 1.53
C HIS A 178 6.81 -1.11 1.82
N ALA A 179 6.96 -0.50 3.00
CA ALA A 179 6.34 0.77 3.32
C ALA A 179 7.24 1.64 4.20
N ALA A 180 7.29 2.93 3.92
CA ALA A 180 7.85 3.94 4.80
C ALA A 180 6.79 4.57 5.72
N ALA A 181 5.50 4.52 5.35
CA ALA A 181 4.42 5.21 6.05
C ALA A 181 3.05 4.52 5.90
N GLN A 182 2.99 3.25 6.29
CA GLN A 182 1.72 2.59 6.53
C GLN A 182 1.07 3.16 7.79
N VAL A 183 -0.24 3.40 7.78
CA VAL A 183 -0.93 3.87 8.98
C VAL A 183 -1.93 2.83 9.44
N CYS A 184 -1.78 2.39 10.68
CA CYS A 184 -2.71 1.48 11.33
C CYS A 184 -3.48 2.19 12.43
N SER A 185 -4.73 1.79 12.66
CA SER A 185 -5.49 2.25 13.81
C SER A 185 -6.09 1.11 14.59
N CYS A 186 -5.86 1.11 15.89
CA CYS A 186 -6.36 0.13 16.84
C CYS A 186 -6.69 0.82 18.16
N LYS A 187 -7.34 0.10 19.05
CA LYS A 187 -7.47 0.48 20.44
C LYS A 187 -6.39 -0.22 21.24
N VAL A 188 -5.67 0.53 22.05
CA VAL A 188 -4.63 0.03 22.94
C VAL A 188 -4.99 0.32 24.38
N GLU A 189 -4.43 -0.47 25.29
CA GLU A 189 -4.59 -0.37 26.74
C GLU A 189 -3.31 0.24 27.33
N LEU A 190 -3.46 1.35 28.03
CA LEU A 190 -2.38 2.07 28.73
C LEU A 190 -2.95 2.60 30.04
N ASP A 191 -2.11 2.83 31.03
CA ASP A 191 -2.56 3.36 32.32
C ASP A 191 -3.14 4.78 32.16
N GLU A 192 -4.05 5.20 33.06
CA GLU A 192 -4.80 6.46 32.86
C GLU A 192 -3.86 7.69 32.79
N ASN A 193 -2.74 7.66 33.51
CA ASN A 193 -1.70 8.68 33.50
C ASN A 193 -0.77 8.63 32.27
N GLU A 194 -0.79 7.57 31.46
CA GLU A 194 0.06 7.39 30.28
C GLU A 194 -0.51 8.02 28.98
N TRP A 195 -1.65 8.73 29.06
CA TRP A 195 -2.30 9.29 27.87
C TRP A 195 -1.86 10.73 27.53
N ASN A 196 -0.57 10.99 27.63
CA ASN A 196 0.09 12.23 27.20
C ASN A 196 1.21 11.94 26.18
N GLU A 197 1.75 12.99 25.55
CA GLU A 197 2.70 12.87 24.44
C GLU A 197 3.98 12.11 24.83
N GLU A 198 4.55 12.39 26.00
CA GLU A 198 5.76 11.73 26.48
C GLU A 198 5.56 10.22 26.67
N HIS A 199 4.45 9.83 27.29
CA HIS A 199 4.16 8.42 27.57
C HIS A 199 3.74 7.66 26.30
N LEU A 200 3.08 8.31 25.33
CA LEU A 200 2.85 7.72 24.01
C LEU A 200 4.17 7.46 23.27
N GLU A 201 5.14 8.37 23.37
CA GLU A 201 6.49 8.16 22.83
C GLU A 201 7.22 7.01 23.55
N GLN A 202 7.09 6.88 24.87
CA GLN A 202 7.62 5.72 25.62
C GLN A 202 6.94 4.40 25.21
N ALA A 203 5.62 4.38 25.07
CA ALA A 203 4.86 3.23 24.61
C ALA A 203 5.27 2.82 23.17
N ARG A 204 5.51 3.80 22.29
CA ARG A 204 6.05 3.56 20.96
C ARG A 204 7.45 2.92 21.00
N ARG A 205 8.32 3.33 21.94
CA ARG A 205 9.65 2.71 22.13
C ARG A 205 9.53 1.26 22.60
N ARG A 206 8.72 1.00 23.64
CA ARG A 206 8.40 -0.37 24.11
C ARG A 206 7.88 -1.27 22.98
N LEU A 207 7.01 -0.73 22.13
CA LEU A 207 6.48 -1.47 20.99
C LEU A 207 7.58 -1.80 19.96
N ASN A 208 8.52 -0.89 19.70
CA ASN A 208 9.66 -1.17 18.82
C ASN A 208 10.65 -2.19 19.40
N GLU A 209 10.83 -2.23 20.72
CA GLU A 209 11.65 -3.24 21.39
C GLU A 209 11.05 -4.66 21.25
N ALA A 210 9.72 -4.75 21.18
CA ALA A 210 9.01 -6.01 20.97
C ALA A 210 8.87 -6.42 19.49
N LEU A 211 9.21 -5.53 18.55
CA LEU A 211 9.08 -5.77 17.11
C LEU A 211 10.39 -6.31 16.49
N PRO A 212 10.29 -7.17 15.47
CA PRO A 212 11.40 -7.51 14.58
C PRO A 212 12.10 -6.28 13.98
N SER A 213 13.37 -6.40 13.56
CA SER A 213 14.17 -5.26 13.10
C SER A 213 13.65 -4.61 11.80
N ASP A 214 12.93 -5.37 11.00
CA ASP A 214 12.31 -5.01 9.74
C ASP A 214 10.94 -4.34 9.89
N ILE A 215 10.44 -4.13 11.11
CA ILE A 215 9.21 -3.37 11.39
C ILE A 215 9.49 -2.28 12.43
N ARG A 216 9.08 -1.05 12.14
CA ARG A 216 9.22 0.09 13.06
C ARG A 216 7.93 0.87 13.21
N VAL A 217 7.55 1.17 14.44
CA VAL A 217 6.56 2.20 14.75
C VAL A 217 7.27 3.54 14.81
N LEU A 218 7.10 4.30 13.75
CA LEU A 218 7.72 5.61 13.55
C LEU A 218 7.02 6.69 14.35
N ASP A 219 5.72 6.56 14.60
CA ASP A 219 4.97 7.49 15.44
C ASP A 219 3.68 6.86 15.98
N MET A 220 3.16 7.39 17.09
CA MET A 220 1.91 6.93 17.67
C MET A 220 1.14 8.07 18.31
N ASP A 221 -0.11 8.27 17.86
CA ASP A 221 -0.94 9.39 18.27
C ASP A 221 -2.35 8.96 18.67
N ARG A 222 -2.93 9.66 19.63
CA ARG A 222 -4.35 9.50 19.97
C ARG A 222 -5.24 10.03 18.86
N VAL A 223 -6.32 9.30 18.60
CA VAL A 223 -7.32 9.67 17.59
C VAL A 223 -8.74 9.56 18.16
N THR A 224 -9.71 10.05 17.39
CA THR A 224 -11.12 9.94 17.79
C THR A 224 -11.56 8.48 17.82
N ARG A 225 -12.52 8.15 18.69
CA ARG A 225 -13.03 6.77 18.86
C ARG A 225 -13.50 6.10 17.56
N LYS A 226 -13.95 6.90 16.58
CA LYS A 226 -14.46 6.43 15.27
C LYS A 226 -13.40 6.42 14.17
N PHE A 227 -12.14 6.74 14.48
CA PHE A 227 -11.09 6.82 13.48
C PHE A 227 -10.84 5.47 12.80
N CYS A 228 -10.82 5.47 11.47
CA CYS A 228 -10.57 4.30 10.64
C CYS A 228 -9.53 4.66 9.56
N ALA A 229 -8.34 4.06 9.65
CA ALA A 229 -7.22 4.38 8.77
C ALA A 229 -7.57 4.09 7.29
N LYS A 230 -8.34 3.02 7.01
CA LYS A 230 -8.79 2.66 5.66
C LYS A 230 -9.72 3.70 5.03
N THR A 231 -10.75 4.12 5.77
CA THR A 231 -11.87 4.89 5.19
C THR A 231 -11.72 6.39 5.33
N GLN A 232 -10.81 6.86 6.19
CA GLN A 232 -10.56 8.28 6.41
C GLN A 232 -9.22 8.76 5.87
N ARG A 233 -8.46 7.88 5.21
CA ARG A 233 -7.33 8.26 4.34
C ARG A 233 -7.89 8.96 3.10
N ASP A 234 -7.41 10.15 2.81
CA ASP A 234 -7.84 10.92 1.65
C ASP A 234 -7.05 10.51 0.40
N ARG A 235 -5.72 10.37 0.56
CA ARG A 235 -4.76 10.15 -0.52
C ARG A 235 -3.60 9.30 -0.04
N VAL A 236 -2.90 8.70 -0.99
CA VAL A 236 -1.72 7.87 -0.74
C VAL A 236 -0.66 8.17 -1.79
N ARG A 237 0.59 8.28 -1.36
CA ARG A 237 1.76 8.44 -2.20
C ARG A 237 2.58 7.16 -2.18
N TYR A 238 2.84 6.60 -3.35
CA TYR A 238 3.79 5.52 -3.53
C TYR A 238 5.05 6.08 -4.20
N GLN A 239 6.18 5.45 -3.89
CA GLN A 239 7.41 5.67 -4.63
C GLN A 239 7.82 4.39 -5.36
N TYR A 240 8.30 4.54 -6.59
CA TYR A 240 8.92 3.47 -7.36
C TYR A 240 10.37 3.84 -7.71
N MET A 241 11.31 2.98 -7.35
CA MET A 241 12.74 3.10 -7.66
C MET A 241 13.04 2.40 -8.99
N ILE A 242 13.35 3.17 -10.04
CA ILE A 242 13.68 2.62 -11.37
C ILE A 242 15.21 2.63 -11.53
N PRO A 243 15.89 1.48 -11.69
CA PRO A 243 17.29 1.48 -12.12
C PRO A 243 17.41 2.10 -13.50
N ALA A 244 18.34 3.04 -13.68
CA ALA A 244 18.49 3.79 -14.94
C ALA A 244 18.73 2.87 -16.14
N PHE A 245 19.39 1.73 -15.95
CA PHE A 245 19.64 0.75 -17.01
C PHE A 245 18.37 0.27 -17.71
N LEU A 246 17.21 0.29 -17.05
CA LEU A 246 15.94 -0.05 -17.71
C LEU A 246 15.60 0.89 -18.87
N LEU A 247 16.18 2.09 -18.89
CA LEU A 247 16.02 3.07 -19.96
C LEU A 247 17.01 2.86 -21.12
N HIS A 248 17.86 1.83 -21.06
CA HIS A 248 18.77 1.48 -22.16
C HIS A 248 17.98 1.14 -23.42
N SER A 249 18.28 1.80 -24.55
CA SER A 249 17.49 1.67 -25.77
C SER A 249 17.76 0.39 -26.55
N ASP A 250 18.95 -0.20 -26.42
CA ASP A 250 19.35 -1.41 -27.14
C ASP A 250 19.72 -2.55 -26.18
N TRP A 251 18.71 -3.14 -25.54
CA TRP A 251 18.91 -4.28 -24.64
C TRP A 251 19.46 -5.51 -25.37
N LYS A 252 19.04 -5.78 -26.61
CA LYS A 252 19.54 -6.93 -27.38
C LYS A 252 21.01 -6.79 -27.73
N GLY A 253 21.46 -5.58 -28.08
CA GLY A 253 22.87 -5.24 -28.22
C GLY A 253 23.64 -5.51 -26.92
N LEU A 254 23.15 -4.99 -25.79
CA LEU A 254 23.77 -5.20 -24.47
C LEU A 254 23.91 -6.68 -24.11
N LEU A 255 22.87 -7.49 -24.34
CA LEU A 255 22.91 -8.94 -24.09
C LEU A 255 23.98 -9.62 -24.97
N THR A 256 24.06 -9.23 -26.24
CA THR A 256 25.05 -9.76 -27.20
C THR A 256 26.48 -9.40 -26.80
N GLU A 257 26.73 -8.14 -26.45
CA GLU A 257 28.05 -7.64 -26.03
C GLU A 257 28.57 -8.34 -24.76
N ASN A 258 27.65 -8.72 -23.86
CA ASN A 258 27.98 -9.41 -22.62
C ASN A 258 27.97 -10.94 -22.76
N ASN A 259 27.77 -11.47 -23.98
CA ASN A 259 27.69 -12.90 -24.26
C ASN A 259 26.69 -13.61 -23.33
N VAL A 260 25.52 -12.98 -23.16
CA VAL A 260 24.37 -13.52 -22.42
C VAL A 260 23.57 -14.41 -23.37
N ASP A 261 23.15 -15.57 -22.90
CA ASP A 261 22.29 -16.46 -23.67
C ASP A 261 20.95 -15.77 -23.93
N MET A 262 20.50 -15.72 -25.19
CA MET A 262 19.20 -15.19 -25.59
C MET A 262 18.25 -16.29 -26.07
N SER A 263 18.69 -17.55 -26.06
CA SER A 263 17.84 -18.69 -26.37
C SER A 263 16.94 -18.98 -25.17
N VAL A 264 15.84 -18.23 -25.06
CA VAL A 264 14.82 -18.54 -24.07
C VAL A 264 14.18 -19.87 -24.47
N THR A 265 14.67 -20.96 -23.88
CA THR A 265 13.99 -22.25 -24.04
C THR A 265 12.71 -22.19 -23.22
N CYS A 266 11.57 -22.10 -23.89
CA CYS A 266 10.30 -22.54 -23.34
C CYS A 266 10.51 -24.00 -22.94
N ARG A 267 10.78 -24.30 -21.68
CA ARG A 267 10.76 -25.67 -21.20
C ARG A 267 9.30 -26.09 -21.12
N ASP A 268 8.83 -26.77 -22.17
CA ASP A 268 7.50 -27.41 -22.25
C ASP A 268 7.28 -28.48 -21.16
N ASP A 269 8.31 -28.79 -20.37
CA ASP A 269 8.37 -29.74 -19.27
C ASP A 269 7.97 -29.15 -17.90
N GLY A 270 7.14 -28.09 -17.87
CA GLY A 270 6.61 -27.54 -16.62
C GLY A 270 7.65 -26.87 -15.73
N GLY A 271 8.81 -26.49 -16.30
CA GLY A 271 9.84 -25.71 -15.63
C GLY A 271 9.42 -24.25 -15.51
N ASP A 272 9.43 -23.74 -14.28
CA ASP A 272 8.96 -22.39 -13.95
C ASP A 272 9.74 -21.31 -14.75
N LEU A 273 9.07 -20.58 -15.64
CA LEU A 273 9.57 -19.38 -16.34
C LEU A 273 9.95 -18.22 -15.38
N LYS A 274 9.94 -18.47 -14.07
CA LYS A 274 10.17 -17.48 -13.01
C LYS A 274 11.59 -16.91 -12.99
N ARG A 275 12.60 -17.64 -13.50
CA ARG A 275 14.00 -17.18 -13.51
C ARG A 275 14.71 -17.50 -14.84
N PRO A 276 14.39 -16.77 -15.91
CA PRO A 276 14.80 -17.14 -17.27
C PRO A 276 16.26 -16.79 -17.62
N ILE A 277 16.96 -16.05 -16.74
CA ILE A 277 18.38 -15.71 -16.85
C ILE A 277 19.13 -16.31 -15.66
N ASN A 278 20.30 -16.88 -15.90
CA ASN A 278 21.13 -17.51 -14.87
C ASN A 278 21.92 -16.47 -14.04
N ASP A 279 22.42 -16.90 -12.88
CA ASP A 279 23.13 -16.02 -11.93
C ASP A 279 24.45 -15.46 -12.48
N ASP A 280 25.13 -16.19 -13.35
CA ASP A 280 26.41 -15.73 -13.92
C ASP A 280 26.19 -14.63 -14.95
N ASP A 281 25.15 -14.74 -15.77
CA ASP A 281 24.75 -13.71 -16.74
C ASP A 281 24.19 -12.47 -16.04
N ILE A 282 23.44 -12.62 -14.94
CA ILE A 282 23.05 -11.49 -14.07
C ILE A 282 24.30 -10.73 -13.61
N LYS A 283 25.32 -11.43 -13.10
CA LYS A 283 26.56 -10.78 -12.61
C LYS A 283 27.32 -10.07 -13.72
N LYS A 284 27.42 -10.66 -14.92
CA LYS A 284 28.04 -10.00 -16.08
C LYS A 284 27.34 -8.69 -16.42
N LEU A 285 26.01 -8.71 -16.48
CA LEU A 285 25.21 -7.53 -16.76
C LEU A 285 25.33 -6.47 -15.65
N GLN A 286 25.31 -6.88 -14.39
CA GLN A 286 25.53 -5.96 -13.26
C GLN A 286 26.87 -5.23 -13.41
N GLN A 287 27.94 -5.98 -13.70
CA GLN A 287 29.28 -5.39 -13.89
C GLN A 287 29.35 -4.45 -15.09
N SER A 288 28.75 -4.79 -16.23
CA SER A 288 28.79 -3.91 -17.41
C SER A 288 27.90 -2.68 -17.30
N LEU A 289 26.85 -2.74 -16.47
CA LEU A 289 25.95 -1.63 -16.20
C LEU A 289 26.45 -0.71 -15.07
N GLU A 290 27.52 -1.07 -14.36
CA GLU A 290 28.17 -0.16 -13.42
C GLU A 290 28.62 1.11 -14.16
N GLY A 291 28.20 2.27 -13.65
CA GLY A 291 28.50 3.55 -14.29
C GLY A 291 27.55 3.95 -15.43
N TYR A 292 26.62 3.10 -15.86
CA TYR A 292 25.56 3.50 -16.79
C TYR A 292 24.72 4.64 -16.20
N ARG A 293 24.45 5.67 -17.01
CA ARG A 293 23.60 6.82 -16.65
C ARG A 293 22.54 7.02 -17.71
N SER A 294 21.33 7.30 -17.28
CA SER A 294 20.25 7.71 -18.18
C SER A 294 20.61 9.00 -18.91
N THR A 295 20.12 9.13 -20.14
CA THR A 295 20.24 10.37 -20.91
C THR A 295 19.16 11.38 -20.49
N ASP A 296 19.38 12.67 -20.73
CA ASP A 296 18.34 13.69 -20.51
C ASP A 296 17.08 13.41 -21.34
N GLU A 297 17.26 12.89 -22.56
CA GLU A 297 16.18 12.52 -23.46
C GLU A 297 15.32 11.39 -22.89
N SER A 298 15.95 10.31 -22.40
CA SER A 298 15.23 9.18 -21.81
C SER A 298 14.51 9.57 -20.51
N ARG A 299 15.13 10.40 -19.65
CA ARG A 299 14.49 10.95 -18.45
C ARG A 299 13.31 11.86 -18.80
N LYS A 300 13.44 12.69 -19.84
CA LYS A 300 12.35 13.53 -20.33
C LYS A 300 11.21 12.68 -20.87
N ALA A 301 11.50 11.66 -21.67
CA ALA A 301 10.49 10.73 -22.19
C ALA A 301 9.76 9.98 -21.06
N LEU A 302 10.49 9.52 -20.04
CA LEU A 302 9.90 8.92 -18.83
C LEU A 302 8.96 9.90 -18.12
N LYS A 303 9.39 11.15 -17.94
CA LYS A 303 8.58 12.20 -17.30
C LYS A 303 7.32 12.52 -18.10
N ASP A 304 7.42 12.61 -19.42
CA ASP A 304 6.29 12.89 -20.30
C ASP A 304 5.30 11.71 -20.29
N ALA A 305 5.79 10.46 -20.30
CA ALA A 305 4.97 9.27 -20.19
C ALA A 305 4.22 9.20 -18.85
N LEU A 306 4.92 9.37 -17.72
CA LEU A 306 4.31 9.28 -16.39
C LEU A 306 3.25 10.36 -16.15
N ARG A 307 3.46 11.57 -16.67
CA ARG A 307 2.46 12.66 -16.61
C ARG A 307 1.20 12.36 -17.38
N ARG A 308 1.25 11.50 -18.41
CA ARG A 308 0.07 11.14 -19.22
C ARG A 308 -1.03 10.44 -18.40
N TYR A 309 -0.67 9.87 -17.25
CA TYR A 309 -1.58 9.22 -16.32
C TYR A 309 -2.40 10.18 -15.44
N GLU A 310 -1.95 11.44 -15.30
CA GLU A 310 -2.60 12.43 -14.45
C GLU A 310 -4.06 12.68 -14.88
N GLY A 311 -4.91 12.95 -13.89
CA GLY A 311 -6.34 13.09 -14.10
C GLY A 311 -7.10 11.77 -13.98
N THR A 312 -8.30 11.75 -14.55
CA THR A 312 -9.22 10.61 -14.47
C THR A 312 -9.14 9.79 -15.74
N ASN A 313 -8.71 8.53 -15.62
CA ASN A 313 -8.56 7.61 -16.76
C ASN A 313 -9.14 6.22 -16.44
N PHE A 314 -9.26 5.35 -17.45
CA PHE A 314 -9.67 3.95 -17.31
C PHE A 314 -8.45 3.05 -17.23
N TYR A 315 -8.34 2.28 -16.14
CA TYR A 315 -7.15 1.48 -15.81
C TYR A 315 -7.40 -0.03 -15.89
N HIS A 316 -8.34 -0.51 -16.71
CA HIS A 316 -8.64 -1.95 -16.84
C HIS A 316 -7.44 -2.73 -17.38
N ASN A 317 -6.68 -2.16 -18.33
CA ASN A 317 -5.42 -2.75 -18.83
C ASN A 317 -4.32 -2.81 -17.75
N PHE A 318 -4.42 -1.94 -16.75
CA PHE A 318 -3.47 -1.80 -15.64
C PHE A 318 -3.83 -2.64 -14.42
N THR A 319 -4.78 -3.56 -14.51
CA THR A 319 -5.08 -4.50 -13.43
C THR A 319 -5.34 -5.90 -14.01
N ARG A 320 -5.64 -6.86 -13.15
CA ARG A 320 -6.30 -8.11 -13.53
C ARG A 320 -7.79 -8.04 -13.20
N GLY A 321 -8.59 -8.83 -13.91
CA GLY A 321 -10.00 -9.06 -13.60
C GLY A 321 -10.98 -7.95 -13.98
N LEU A 322 -10.53 -6.89 -14.66
CA LEU A 322 -11.41 -5.85 -15.20
C LEU A 322 -11.35 -5.82 -16.73
N THR A 323 -12.49 -5.54 -17.35
CA THR A 323 -12.64 -5.44 -18.80
C THR A 323 -12.94 -3.98 -19.22
N PRO A 324 -12.77 -3.64 -20.52
CA PRO A 324 -13.06 -2.30 -21.02
C PRO A 324 -14.49 -1.84 -20.68
N GLY A 325 -14.64 -0.55 -20.39
CA GLY A 325 -15.93 0.09 -20.09
C GLY A 325 -16.42 -0.01 -18.64
N GLN A 326 -15.81 -0.86 -17.81
CA GLN A 326 -16.21 -1.00 -16.41
C GLN A 326 -15.85 0.24 -15.58
N ALA A 327 -16.84 0.87 -14.94
CA ALA A 327 -16.64 2.05 -14.10
C ALA A 327 -15.70 1.79 -12.91
N GLN A 328 -15.60 0.54 -12.47
CA GLN A 328 -14.67 0.12 -11.41
C GLN A 328 -13.20 0.28 -11.81
N ALA A 329 -12.88 0.38 -13.10
CA ALA A 329 -11.54 0.62 -13.61
C ALA A 329 -11.13 2.10 -13.57
N GLN A 330 -12.09 3.02 -13.34
CA GLN A 330 -11.81 4.44 -13.33
C GLN A 330 -11.02 4.85 -12.08
N ARG A 331 -9.86 5.48 -12.26
CA ARG A 331 -9.04 5.99 -11.16
C ARG A 331 -8.60 7.42 -11.44
N TYR A 332 -8.38 8.16 -10.37
CA TYR A 332 -7.85 9.52 -10.41
C TYR A 332 -6.42 9.53 -9.87
N ILE A 333 -5.49 9.94 -10.72
CA ILE A 333 -4.10 10.22 -10.37
C ILE A 333 -3.96 11.74 -10.22
N GLU A 334 -3.52 12.18 -9.05
CA GLU A 334 -3.35 13.60 -8.76
C GLU A 334 -2.05 14.14 -9.37
N SER A 335 -0.96 13.41 -9.19
CA SER A 335 0.33 13.76 -9.79
C SER A 335 1.23 12.55 -9.96
N PHE A 336 2.12 12.64 -10.94
CA PHE A 336 3.25 11.72 -11.11
C PHE A 336 4.54 12.51 -11.28
N ILE A 337 5.48 12.33 -10.36
CA ILE A 337 6.73 13.10 -10.27
C ILE A 337 7.91 12.16 -10.52
N VAL A 338 8.83 12.58 -11.40
CA VAL A 338 10.16 11.99 -11.54
C VAL A 338 11.13 12.87 -10.76
N GLN A 339 11.80 12.30 -9.77
CA GLN A 339 12.80 12.99 -8.95
C GLN A 339 14.15 12.99 -9.67
N ASP A 340 15.08 13.81 -9.17
CA ASP A 340 16.45 13.78 -9.65
C ASP A 340 17.08 12.39 -9.40
N PRO A 341 17.86 11.86 -10.37
CA PRO A 341 18.53 10.58 -10.19
C PRO A 341 19.49 10.60 -9.00
N ILE A 342 19.57 9.46 -8.31
CA ILE A 342 20.53 9.21 -7.24
C ILE A 342 21.47 8.10 -7.67
N VAL A 343 22.74 8.18 -7.27
CA VAL A 343 23.72 7.12 -7.54
C VAL A 343 24.04 6.40 -6.23
N VAL A 344 23.81 5.08 -6.21
CA VAL A 344 24.10 4.21 -5.08
C VAL A 344 24.88 3.01 -5.61
N GLU A 345 26.03 2.70 -5.02
CA GLU A 345 26.93 1.62 -5.48
C GLU A 345 27.23 1.70 -7.00
N ASN A 346 27.54 2.90 -7.51
CA ASN A 346 27.79 3.20 -8.94
C ASN A 346 26.63 2.95 -9.91
N VAL A 347 25.47 2.50 -9.44
CA VAL A 347 24.24 2.36 -10.23
C VAL A 347 23.38 3.61 -10.04
N GLU A 348 22.89 4.17 -11.14
CA GLU A 348 21.94 5.28 -11.10
C GLU A 348 20.51 4.75 -10.93
N TRP A 349 19.77 5.36 -10.02
CA TRP A 349 18.38 5.08 -9.72
C TRP A 349 17.55 6.34 -9.89
N ILE A 350 16.36 6.20 -10.44
CA ILE A 350 15.43 7.29 -10.74
C ILE A 350 14.20 7.09 -9.85
N PRO A 351 14.10 7.79 -8.71
CA PRO A 351 12.93 7.71 -7.86
C PRO A 351 11.75 8.40 -8.54
N THR A 352 10.60 7.73 -8.55
CA THR A 352 9.35 8.30 -9.06
C THR A 352 8.28 8.26 -7.98
N GLN A 353 7.39 9.25 -7.94
CA GLN A 353 6.33 9.35 -6.94
C GLN A 353 4.98 9.48 -7.63
N VAL A 354 4.01 8.67 -7.21
CA VAL A 354 2.62 8.76 -7.67
C VAL A 354 1.71 9.07 -6.50
N LEU A 355 0.95 10.15 -6.62
CA LEU A 355 -0.06 10.55 -5.64
C LEU A 355 -1.45 10.27 -6.22
N GLY A 356 -2.28 9.56 -5.46
CA GLY A 356 -3.64 9.25 -5.88
C GLY A 356 -4.57 8.97 -4.70
N GLN A 357 -5.86 8.86 -4.98
CA GLN A 357 -6.86 8.51 -3.96
C GLN A 357 -6.84 7.02 -3.63
N SER A 358 -6.72 6.17 -4.65
CA SER A 358 -6.68 4.71 -4.55
C SER A 358 -6.07 4.11 -5.82
N PHE A 359 -5.55 2.90 -5.69
CA PHE A 359 -4.92 2.16 -6.79
C PHE A 359 -5.55 0.76 -6.88
N LEU A 360 -5.68 0.25 -8.10
CA LEU A 360 -6.04 -1.14 -8.39
C LEU A 360 -4.84 -2.06 -8.15
N LEU A 361 -5.11 -3.37 -8.10
CA LEU A 361 -4.06 -4.39 -8.02
C LEU A 361 -3.10 -4.26 -9.21
N HIS A 362 -1.80 -4.26 -8.94
CA HIS A 362 -0.71 -4.11 -9.92
C HIS A 362 -0.68 -2.79 -10.72
N GLN A 363 -1.60 -1.85 -10.49
CA GLN A 363 -1.74 -0.64 -11.31
C GLN A 363 -0.46 0.14 -11.48
N ILE A 364 0.20 0.48 -10.37
CA ILE A 364 1.41 1.31 -10.40
C ILE A 364 2.54 0.59 -11.15
N ARG A 365 2.73 -0.71 -10.91
CA ARG A 365 3.79 -1.51 -11.55
C ARG A 365 3.58 -1.60 -13.06
N LYS A 366 2.33 -1.79 -13.51
CA LYS A 366 1.99 -1.76 -14.94
C LYS A 366 2.16 -0.36 -15.56
N MET A 367 1.82 0.70 -14.82
CA MET A 367 2.05 2.09 -15.27
C MET A 367 3.55 2.37 -15.46
N ILE A 368 4.39 1.89 -14.53
CA ILE A 368 5.85 2.02 -14.63
C ILE A 368 6.38 1.25 -15.85
N GLY A 369 5.94 0.01 -16.08
CA GLY A 369 6.37 -0.79 -17.24
C GLY A 369 6.15 -0.07 -18.58
N VAL A 370 4.92 0.38 -18.84
CA VAL A 370 4.59 1.12 -20.08
C VAL A 370 5.41 2.42 -20.19
N ALA A 371 5.60 3.14 -19.08
CA ALA A 371 6.38 4.37 -19.10
C ALA A 371 7.87 4.13 -19.38
N VAL A 372 8.43 3.01 -18.89
CA VAL A 372 9.79 2.56 -19.23
C VAL A 372 9.91 2.21 -20.71
N ASP A 373 8.92 1.53 -21.29
CA ASP A 373 8.91 1.22 -22.73
C ASP A 373 8.85 2.46 -23.61
N VAL A 374 8.09 3.49 -23.22
CA VAL A 374 8.12 4.79 -23.89
C VAL A 374 9.50 5.45 -23.74
N ALA A 375 10.05 5.44 -22.52
CA ALA A 375 11.28 6.15 -22.19
C ALA A 375 12.52 5.57 -22.89
N ARG A 376 12.58 4.25 -23.06
CA ARG A 376 13.66 3.56 -23.80
C ARG A 376 13.45 3.53 -25.32
N GLY A 377 12.32 4.08 -25.80
CA GLY A 377 12.00 4.17 -27.23
C GLY A 377 11.46 2.87 -27.84
N ALA A 378 11.06 1.89 -27.04
CA ALA A 378 10.45 0.65 -27.53
C ALA A 378 9.06 0.89 -28.13
N ILE A 379 8.33 1.90 -27.61
CA ILE A 379 6.97 2.23 -28.05
C ILE A 379 6.80 3.76 -28.13
N PRO A 380 5.97 4.28 -29.05
CA PRO A 380 5.68 5.70 -29.10
C PRO A 380 4.73 6.12 -27.97
N LEU A 381 4.87 7.36 -27.49
CA LEU A 381 4.04 7.95 -26.43
C LEU A 381 2.53 7.87 -26.72
N SER A 382 2.13 7.92 -28.00
CA SER A 382 0.72 7.85 -28.42
C SER A 382 0.03 6.55 -28.03
N ILE A 383 0.76 5.45 -27.79
CA ILE A 383 0.18 4.18 -27.34
C ILE A 383 -0.49 4.31 -25.98
N MET A 384 -0.05 5.25 -25.14
CA MET A 384 -0.67 5.48 -23.84
C MET A 384 -2.12 5.97 -23.95
N ASP A 385 -2.50 6.64 -25.04
CA ASP A 385 -3.88 7.05 -25.29
C ASP A 385 -4.80 5.83 -25.45
N ASN A 386 -4.30 4.80 -26.12
CA ASN A 386 -4.99 3.52 -26.27
C ASN A 386 -5.00 2.74 -24.95
N ALA A 387 -3.88 2.71 -24.23
CA ALA A 387 -3.78 2.01 -22.95
C ALA A 387 -4.77 2.54 -21.89
N LEU A 388 -5.05 3.84 -21.91
CA LEU A 388 -5.97 4.53 -20.99
C LEU A 388 -7.38 4.71 -21.55
N SER A 389 -7.63 4.30 -22.80
CA SER A 389 -8.92 4.42 -23.46
C SER A 389 -9.95 3.49 -22.84
N LYS A 390 -11.18 3.99 -22.67
CA LYS A 390 -12.30 3.23 -22.12
C LYS A 390 -12.62 1.93 -22.89
N THR A 391 -12.29 1.86 -24.17
CA THR A 391 -12.78 0.81 -25.08
C THR A 391 -11.71 -0.19 -25.52
N HIS A 392 -10.44 0.11 -25.30
CA HIS A 392 -9.34 -0.67 -25.88
C HIS A 392 -8.74 -1.63 -24.84
N ALA A 393 -8.53 -2.88 -25.24
CA ALA A 393 -7.91 -3.92 -24.41
C ALA A 393 -6.45 -4.11 -24.83
N MET A 394 -5.55 -4.19 -23.86
CA MET A 394 -4.12 -4.40 -24.06
C MET A 394 -3.57 -5.27 -22.93
N VAL A 395 -2.64 -6.15 -23.26
CA VAL A 395 -1.88 -6.88 -22.26
C VAL A 395 -0.69 -6.02 -21.85
N ILE A 396 -0.53 -5.81 -20.55
CA ILE A 396 0.57 -5.03 -19.99
C ILE A 396 1.32 -5.94 -19.01
N ASP A 397 2.63 -6.07 -19.23
CA ASP A 397 3.52 -6.78 -18.33
C ASP A 397 3.68 -6.03 -16.99
N VAL A 398 4.01 -6.77 -15.92
CA VAL A 398 4.05 -6.20 -14.57
C VAL A 398 5.50 -6.01 -14.14
N ALA A 399 5.93 -4.74 -14.01
CA ALA A 399 7.26 -4.41 -13.49
C ALA A 399 7.51 -5.01 -12.09
N PRO A 400 8.75 -5.19 -11.62
CA PRO A 400 9.07 -5.79 -10.32
C PRO A 400 8.36 -5.13 -9.14
N ALA A 401 8.00 -5.90 -8.12
CA ALA A 401 7.35 -5.38 -6.91
C ALA A 401 8.33 -4.67 -5.98
N GLN A 402 9.59 -5.11 -6.01
CA GLN A 402 10.70 -4.66 -5.16
C GLN A 402 10.96 -3.16 -5.31
N GLY A 403 10.80 -2.61 -6.52
CA GLY A 403 10.92 -1.17 -6.73
C GLY A 403 9.86 -0.32 -6.03
N LEU A 404 8.70 -0.90 -5.68
CA LEU A 404 7.52 -0.18 -5.19
C LEU A 404 7.45 -0.20 -3.66
N PHE A 405 7.22 0.97 -3.06
CA PHE A 405 6.85 1.05 -1.65
C PHE A 405 5.84 2.17 -1.35
N LEU A 406 5.06 1.95 -0.29
CA LEU A 406 4.15 2.96 0.24
C LEU A 406 4.94 4.07 0.93
N GLU A 407 4.96 5.26 0.37
CA GLU A 407 5.76 6.36 0.88
C GLU A 407 5.02 7.23 1.92
N MET A 408 3.72 7.51 1.72
CA MET A 408 2.94 8.35 2.63
C MET A 408 1.42 8.13 2.53
N SER A 409 0.72 8.18 3.67
CA SER A 409 -0.75 8.23 3.74
C SER A 409 -1.22 9.57 4.30
N TYR A 410 -2.23 10.18 3.68
CA TYR A 410 -2.70 11.54 4.02
C TYR A 410 -4.09 11.53 4.66
N PHE A 411 -4.26 12.36 5.70
CA PHE A 411 -5.46 12.42 6.55
C PHE A 411 -5.99 13.85 6.77
N GLY A 412 -5.71 14.78 5.85
CA GLY A 412 -6.13 16.18 5.97
C GLY A 412 -7.65 16.36 6.13
N GLY A 413 -8.45 15.53 5.45
CA GLY A 413 -9.90 15.51 5.60
C GLY A 413 -10.33 15.04 6.98
N TYR A 414 -9.63 14.09 7.59
CA TYR A 414 -9.83 13.71 8.99
C TYR A 414 -9.47 14.85 9.94
N ASN A 415 -8.29 15.44 9.79
CA ASN A 415 -7.80 16.54 10.65
C ASN A 415 -8.81 17.71 10.66
N THR A 416 -9.34 18.07 9.49
CA THR A 416 -10.36 19.12 9.35
C THR A 416 -11.65 18.80 10.11
N ARG A 417 -12.19 17.58 9.95
CA ARG A 417 -13.43 17.16 10.64
C ARG A 417 -13.24 17.04 12.15
N LYS A 418 -12.07 16.56 12.58
CA LYS A 418 -11.71 16.38 14.00
C LYS A 418 -11.69 17.72 14.74
N LYS A 419 -11.09 18.76 14.17
CA LYS A 419 -11.02 20.11 14.78
C LYS A 419 -12.38 20.71 15.15
N GLN A 420 -13.44 20.31 14.47
CA GLN A 420 -14.82 20.74 14.78
C GLN A 420 -15.43 20.01 15.99
N GLN A 421 -14.86 18.88 16.40
CA GLN A 421 -15.43 17.97 17.40
C GLN A 421 -14.57 17.83 18.65
N ASN A 422 -13.24 17.91 18.53
CA ASN A 422 -12.29 17.74 19.62
C ASN A 422 -10.96 18.44 19.27
N GLN A 423 -10.63 19.51 19.99
CA GLN A 423 -9.43 20.32 19.73
C GLN A 423 -8.16 19.77 20.39
N ASP A 424 -8.28 18.85 21.34
CA ASP A 424 -7.16 18.38 22.18
C ASP A 424 -6.35 17.24 21.55
N LEU A 425 -6.74 16.77 20.37
CA LEU A 425 -6.05 15.69 19.64
C LEU A 425 -5.11 16.27 18.59
N ASN A 426 -3.94 15.65 18.41
CA ASN A 426 -2.97 16.02 17.38
C ASN A 426 -3.51 15.80 15.95
N ASP A 427 -3.04 16.61 15.01
CA ASP A 427 -3.28 16.40 13.58
C ASP A 427 -2.40 15.24 13.11
N LEU A 428 -2.98 14.32 12.33
CA LEU A 428 -2.21 13.26 11.67
C LEU A 428 -1.53 13.87 10.44
N ASP A 429 -0.34 14.44 10.63
CA ASP A 429 0.48 15.06 9.60
C ASP A 429 1.97 14.81 9.85
N TRP A 430 2.49 13.77 9.21
CA TRP A 430 3.88 13.33 9.35
C TRP A 430 4.83 13.97 8.32
N ILE A 431 4.34 14.92 7.53
CA ILE A 431 5.18 15.72 6.62
C ILE A 431 5.67 16.97 7.32
N ARG A 432 4.94 17.45 8.33
CA ARG A 432 5.37 18.58 9.16
C ARG A 432 6.67 18.23 9.89
N ASP A 433 7.59 19.18 9.88
CA ASP A 433 8.88 19.07 10.59
C ASP A 433 8.68 18.65 12.06
N GLY A 434 9.52 17.72 12.50
CA GLY A 434 9.53 17.19 13.85
C GLY A 434 9.99 15.73 13.92
N PRO A 435 10.05 15.15 15.13
CA PRO A 435 10.68 13.84 15.34
C PRO A 435 10.05 12.70 14.52
N ALA A 436 8.74 12.76 14.25
CA ALA A 436 8.07 11.76 13.43
C ALA A 436 8.47 11.86 11.95
N ASN A 437 8.65 13.08 11.42
CA ASN A 437 9.13 13.29 10.06
C ASN A 437 10.59 12.83 9.90
N ASP A 438 11.45 13.13 10.88
CA ASP A 438 12.85 12.69 10.87
C ASP A 438 12.95 11.15 10.83
N ARG A 439 12.17 10.48 11.69
CA ARG A 439 12.07 9.01 11.72
C ARG A 439 11.54 8.44 10.41
N TRP A 440 10.52 9.05 9.82
CA TRP A 440 9.99 8.66 8.52
C TRP A 440 11.01 8.83 7.40
N SER A 441 11.69 9.97 7.34
CA SER A 441 12.71 10.26 6.32
C SER A 441 13.86 9.25 6.42
N ALA A 442 14.37 9.00 7.63
CA ALA A 442 15.41 8.00 7.87
C ALA A 442 14.96 6.59 7.45
N PHE A 443 13.74 6.17 7.81
CA PHE A 443 13.26 4.84 7.45
C PHE A 443 12.96 4.71 5.94
N ARG A 444 12.51 5.77 5.27
CA ARG A 444 12.39 5.79 3.80
C ARG A 444 13.74 5.50 3.14
N ASP A 445 14.82 6.05 3.67
CA ASP A 445 16.15 5.81 3.12
C ASP A 445 16.62 4.36 3.40
N VAL A 446 16.26 3.78 4.55
CA VAL A 446 16.43 2.32 4.80
C VAL A 446 15.70 1.48 3.74
N VAL A 447 14.44 1.80 3.42
CA VAL A 447 13.69 1.10 2.37
C VAL A 447 14.40 1.23 1.01
N ARG A 448 14.87 2.42 0.65
CA ARG A 448 15.61 2.64 -0.60
C ARG A 448 16.90 1.81 -0.66
N SER A 449 17.70 1.82 0.42
CA SER A 449 18.92 1.00 0.51
C SER A 449 18.63 -0.49 0.38
N HIS A 450 17.54 -0.97 1.00
CA HIS A 450 17.11 -2.36 0.90
C HIS A 450 16.75 -2.76 -0.54
N ILE A 451 16.04 -1.89 -1.28
CA ILE A 451 15.71 -2.15 -2.69
C ILE A 451 16.98 -2.27 -3.55
N VAL A 452 17.98 -1.42 -3.31
CA VAL A 452 19.27 -1.49 -4.00
C VAL A 452 19.98 -2.80 -3.70
N GLN A 453 19.99 -3.21 -2.43
CA GLN A 453 20.59 -4.48 -2.00
C GLN A 453 19.88 -5.69 -2.64
N GLU A 454 18.55 -5.71 -2.65
CA GLU A 454 17.78 -6.80 -3.27
C GLU A 454 18.07 -6.91 -4.77
N GLU A 455 18.21 -5.79 -5.48
CA GLU A 455 18.57 -5.82 -6.90
C GLU A 455 19.98 -6.36 -7.11
N ARG A 456 20.93 -5.98 -6.26
CA ARG A 456 22.29 -6.50 -6.33
C ARG A 456 22.34 -8.01 -6.08
N GLU A 457 21.59 -8.51 -5.10
CA GLU A 457 21.62 -9.92 -4.72
C GLU A 457 20.81 -10.81 -5.67
N GLN A 458 19.69 -10.32 -6.18
CA GLN A 458 18.72 -11.15 -6.89
C GLN A 458 18.60 -10.79 -8.37
N GLY A 459 18.97 -9.58 -8.80
CA GLY A 459 18.82 -9.12 -10.19
C GLY A 459 17.36 -9.09 -10.66
N ASN A 460 16.43 -8.70 -9.79
CA ASN A 460 14.99 -8.72 -10.05
C ASN A 460 14.60 -7.87 -11.28
N PHE A 461 15.21 -6.70 -11.45
CA PHE A 461 14.98 -5.83 -12.60
C PHE A 461 15.65 -6.38 -13.87
N LEU A 462 16.84 -6.98 -13.77
CA LEU A 462 17.49 -7.67 -14.88
C LEU A 462 16.69 -8.88 -15.37
N GLN A 463 16.20 -9.72 -14.45
CA GLN A 463 15.30 -10.82 -14.77
C GLN A 463 14.02 -10.34 -15.47
N TYR A 464 13.45 -9.24 -14.98
CA TYR A 464 12.27 -8.63 -15.58
C TYR A 464 12.54 -8.17 -17.00
N ILE A 465 13.55 -7.33 -17.23
CA ILE A 465 13.79 -6.75 -18.56
C ILE A 465 14.27 -7.80 -19.56
N TYR A 466 15.04 -8.79 -19.12
CA TYR A 466 15.41 -9.94 -19.97
C TYR A 466 14.17 -10.71 -20.44
N ARG A 467 13.26 -11.07 -19.52
CA ARG A 467 12.00 -11.75 -19.88
C ARG A 467 11.14 -10.85 -20.77
N HIS A 468 11.06 -9.57 -20.43
CA HIS A 468 10.26 -8.60 -21.16
C HIS A 468 10.75 -8.46 -22.62
N GLU A 469 12.06 -8.42 -22.85
CA GLU A 469 12.64 -8.28 -24.19
C GLU A 469 12.53 -9.54 -25.07
N LEU A 470 12.57 -10.73 -24.47
CA LEU A 470 12.66 -11.98 -25.21
C LEU A 470 11.36 -12.77 -25.25
N VAL A 471 10.44 -12.53 -24.33
CA VAL A 471 9.17 -13.29 -24.20
C VAL A 471 7.95 -12.40 -24.41
N PHE A 472 7.97 -11.16 -23.92
CA PHE A 472 6.85 -10.25 -24.09
C PHE A 472 6.96 -9.52 -25.44
N ASP A 473 6.13 -9.92 -26.41
CA ASP A 473 6.11 -9.28 -27.72
C ASP A 473 5.47 -7.89 -27.64
N VAL A 474 6.27 -6.90 -27.28
CA VAL A 474 5.86 -5.50 -27.12
C VAL A 474 5.08 -4.99 -28.35
N ARG A 475 5.48 -5.40 -29.56
CA ARG A 475 4.84 -4.91 -30.78
C ARG A 475 3.45 -5.48 -30.95
N LYS A 476 3.30 -6.79 -30.78
CA LYS A 476 2.02 -7.48 -30.85
C LYS A 476 1.10 -7.05 -29.71
N GLU A 477 1.58 -7.12 -28.47
CA GLU A 477 0.77 -6.91 -27.26
C GLU A 477 0.29 -5.47 -27.11
N TYR A 478 1.00 -4.50 -27.70
CA TYR A 478 0.58 -3.11 -27.75
C TYR A 478 -0.06 -2.68 -29.08
N GLY A 479 -0.33 -3.64 -29.98
CA GLY A 479 -1.06 -3.38 -31.22
C GLY A 479 -0.31 -2.49 -32.23
N LEU A 480 1.03 -2.53 -32.21
CA LEU A 480 1.88 -1.77 -33.13
C LEU A 480 1.94 -2.38 -34.54
N ASP A 481 1.54 -3.64 -34.71
CA ASP A 481 1.60 -4.35 -35.99
C ASP A 481 0.35 -4.16 -36.87
N GLY A 482 -0.49 -3.16 -36.58
CA GLY A 482 -1.60 -2.73 -37.44
C GLY A 482 -2.82 -3.66 -37.47
N ASN A 483 -2.72 -4.88 -36.92
CA ASN A 483 -3.86 -5.75 -36.66
C ASN A 483 -4.41 -5.50 -35.26
N ILE A 484 -5.46 -4.68 -35.16
CA ILE A 484 -6.35 -4.70 -34.00
C ILE A 484 -7.07 -6.05 -34.04
N SER A 485 -6.48 -7.08 -33.45
CA SER A 485 -7.20 -8.31 -33.17
C SER A 485 -8.25 -7.99 -32.10
N THR A 486 -9.52 -8.18 -32.44
CA THR A 486 -10.65 -8.12 -31.52
C THR A 486 -10.69 -9.32 -30.56
N ASP A 487 -9.76 -10.27 -30.69
CA ASP A 487 -9.72 -11.50 -29.88
C ASP A 487 -8.66 -11.39 -28.78
N ALA A 488 -8.95 -10.58 -27.76
CA ALA A 488 -8.22 -10.60 -26.48
C ALA A 488 -8.95 -11.45 -25.41
N THR A 489 -9.92 -12.27 -25.81
CA THR A 489 -10.74 -13.08 -24.90
C THR A 489 -10.18 -14.46 -24.58
N GLU A 490 -9.14 -14.95 -25.27
CA GLU A 490 -8.67 -16.34 -25.11
C GLU A 490 -7.36 -16.51 -24.30
N HIS A 491 -6.61 -15.46 -24.00
CA HIS A 491 -5.35 -15.58 -23.21
C HIS A 491 -5.51 -15.33 -21.70
N VAL A 492 -6.73 -15.17 -21.19
CA VAL A 492 -6.98 -14.95 -19.75
C VAL A 492 -6.97 -16.27 -18.95
N THR A 493 -7.03 -17.43 -19.61
CA THR A 493 -7.21 -18.74 -18.96
C THR A 493 -5.92 -19.55 -18.76
N SER A 494 -4.79 -19.21 -19.37
CA SER A 494 -3.58 -20.06 -19.29
C SER A 494 -2.61 -19.76 -18.13
N ASN A 495 -2.88 -18.75 -17.30
CA ASN A 495 -2.08 -18.47 -16.07
C ASN A 495 -2.84 -18.83 -14.78
N THR A 496 -3.82 -19.73 -14.87
CA THR A 496 -4.68 -20.14 -13.74
C THR A 496 -4.47 -21.57 -13.25
N GLU A 497 -3.58 -22.37 -13.86
CA GLU A 497 -3.52 -23.82 -13.55
C GLU A 497 -2.30 -24.31 -12.75
N ASN A 498 -1.35 -23.46 -12.32
CA ASN A 498 -0.17 -23.94 -11.58
C ASN A 498 -0.06 -23.51 -10.09
N GLU A 499 -1.17 -23.15 -9.43
CA GLU A 499 -1.20 -23.02 -7.95
C GLU A 499 -2.30 -23.85 -7.26
N ALA A 500 -2.94 -24.78 -7.98
CA ALA A 500 -3.96 -25.66 -7.43
C ALA A 500 -3.67 -27.14 -7.76
N SER A 501 -2.53 -27.66 -7.31
CA SER A 501 -2.26 -29.10 -7.29
C SER A 501 -1.18 -29.45 -6.25
N SER A 502 -1.59 -29.51 -4.99
CA SER A 502 -1.00 -30.41 -3.97
C SER A 502 -1.93 -30.52 -2.77
N LYS A 503 -3.17 -30.94 -3.03
CA LYS A 503 -4.03 -31.59 -2.04
C LYS A 503 -4.82 -32.66 -2.79
N ASP A 504 -4.19 -33.83 -2.87
CA ASP A 504 -4.83 -35.15 -2.80
C ASP A 504 -3.68 -36.16 -2.63
N GLY A 505 -3.51 -36.62 -1.39
CA GLY A 505 -2.42 -37.45 -0.91
C GLY A 505 -2.18 -37.25 0.58
#